data_AF-A0A2V2B9W7-F1
#
_entry.id   AF-A0A2V2B9W7-F1
#
_cell.length_a   1.000
_cell.length_b   1.000
_cell.length_c   1.000
_cell.angle_alpha   90.00
_cell.angle_beta   90.00
_cell.angle_gamma   90.00
#
_symmetry.space_group_name_H-M   'P 1'
#
loop_
_entity.id
_entity.type
_entity.pdbx_description
1 polymer ?
#
loop_
_entity_poly.entity_id
_entity_poly.type
_entity_poly.pdbx_seq_one_letter_code
_entity_poly.pdbx_strand_id
1 'polypeptide(L)'
;MSDTADRWLAAHARTLDTLDPGAPYADLEPLRGVLRDVKIVGLGESTHGTREFFRLKHRVLEFLVRDMGCTVLAMEAGESAARAVDAYVCHGVGDPTRLVARLGFWTWRTEEMLDIVEWMRTHNLGVPADRRVRFVGIDPQLSADSVAALGSYLGQVAPERAADMAELEVLARARPGTGPDPEQTRTAPTDLLRRACIPPEPSPPPRMPPSGPAPPFRGPFRGGHP
;
A
#
# COMPACT_ATOMS: atom_id res chain seq x y z
N MET A 1 -27.63 -27.49 2.97
CA MET A 1 -26.38 -27.59 2.19
C MET A 1 -25.14 -27.10 2.97
N SER A 2 -25.23 -26.38 4.10
CA SER A 2 -24.03 -25.87 4.81
C SER A 2 -23.34 -26.92 5.71
N ASP A 3 -24.10 -27.80 6.37
CA ASP A 3 -23.57 -28.64 7.45
C ASP A 3 -22.47 -29.65 7.03
N THR A 4 -22.48 -30.14 5.78
CA THR A 4 -21.42 -31.01 5.26
C THR A 4 -20.17 -30.21 4.87
N ALA A 5 -20.33 -29.04 4.24
CA ALA A 5 -19.22 -28.19 3.85
C ALA A 5 -18.51 -27.60 5.07
N ASP A 6 -19.28 -27.14 6.06
CA ASP A 6 -18.76 -26.58 7.32
C ASP A 6 -17.94 -27.63 8.09
N ARG A 7 -18.46 -28.86 8.23
CA ARG A 7 -17.71 -29.97 8.83
C ARG A 7 -16.45 -30.32 8.06
N TRP A 8 -16.52 -30.34 6.74
CA TRP A 8 -15.36 -30.63 5.92
C TRP A 8 -14.28 -29.55 6.09
N LEU A 9 -14.65 -28.26 6.05
CA LEU A 9 -13.72 -27.15 6.29
C LEU A 9 -13.11 -27.23 7.68
N ALA A 10 -13.92 -27.45 8.73
CA ALA A 10 -13.42 -27.57 10.10
C ALA A 10 -12.40 -28.71 10.27
N ALA A 11 -12.57 -29.82 9.54
CA ALA A 11 -11.66 -30.96 9.59
C ALA A 11 -10.37 -30.79 8.75
N HIS A 12 -10.35 -29.86 7.78
CA HIS A 12 -9.25 -29.71 6.83
C HIS A 12 -8.55 -28.34 6.87
N ALA A 13 -9.16 -27.34 7.50
CA ALA A 13 -8.55 -26.03 7.67
C ALA A 13 -7.30 -26.13 8.56
N ARG A 14 -6.33 -25.28 8.26
CA ARG A 14 -5.15 -25.08 9.11
C ARG A 14 -5.38 -23.81 9.91
N THR A 15 -5.35 -23.95 11.23
CA THR A 15 -5.44 -22.80 12.14
C THR A 15 -4.15 -22.00 12.06
N LEU A 16 -4.30 -20.68 12.04
CA LEU A 16 -3.20 -19.75 12.27
C LEU A 16 -3.23 -19.37 13.75
N ASP A 17 -2.10 -19.53 14.43
CA ASP A 17 -2.00 -19.26 15.87
C ASP A 17 -1.93 -17.76 16.16
N THR A 18 -1.43 -16.99 15.20
CA THR A 18 -1.30 -15.53 15.29
C THR A 18 -1.25 -14.86 13.91
N LEU A 19 -1.52 -13.56 13.90
CA LEU A 19 -1.32 -12.68 12.74
C LEU A 19 -0.07 -11.80 12.89
N ASP A 20 0.64 -11.91 14.01
CA ASP A 20 1.71 -10.99 14.37
C ASP A 20 2.97 -11.23 13.51
N PRO A 21 3.50 -10.21 12.82
CA PRO A 21 4.81 -10.28 12.18
C PRO A 21 5.91 -10.56 13.21
N GLY A 22 6.95 -11.29 12.82
CA GLY A 22 8.05 -11.71 13.70
C GLY A 22 7.74 -12.92 14.60
N ALA A 23 6.49 -13.37 14.67
CA ALA A 23 6.15 -14.61 15.39
C ALA A 23 6.67 -15.86 14.65
N PRO A 24 6.94 -16.98 15.35
CA PRO A 24 7.39 -18.23 14.72
C PRO A 24 6.45 -18.71 13.61
N TYR A 25 6.98 -19.37 12.56
CA TYR A 25 6.21 -19.76 11.36
C TYR A 25 5.69 -21.21 11.37
N ALA A 26 5.61 -21.86 12.53
CA ALA A 26 5.26 -23.30 12.63
C ALA A 26 3.87 -23.64 12.05
N ASP A 27 2.90 -22.76 12.25
CA ASP A 27 1.53 -22.83 11.68
C ASP A 27 1.47 -22.46 10.18
N LEU A 28 2.50 -21.80 9.64
CA LEU A 28 2.67 -21.53 8.20
C LEU A 28 3.40 -22.64 7.45
N GLU A 29 4.09 -23.56 8.15
CA GLU A 29 4.85 -24.65 7.56
C GLU A 29 4.06 -25.51 6.54
N PRO A 30 2.74 -25.76 6.71
CA PRO A 30 1.94 -26.42 5.66
C PRO A 30 2.02 -25.73 4.28
N LEU A 31 2.23 -24.42 4.24
CA LEU A 31 2.40 -23.67 2.98
C LEU A 31 3.69 -24.04 2.26
N ARG A 32 4.75 -24.48 2.95
CA ARG A 32 6.02 -24.91 2.31
C ARG A 32 5.78 -26.01 1.29
N GLY A 33 4.96 -26.99 1.66
CA GLY A 33 4.60 -28.10 0.78
C GLY A 33 3.75 -27.67 -0.41
N VAL A 34 2.80 -26.75 -0.18
CA VAL A 34 1.87 -26.24 -1.21
C VAL A 34 2.59 -25.33 -2.21
N LEU A 35 3.52 -24.50 -1.73
CA LEU A 35 4.23 -23.49 -2.50
C LEU A 35 5.62 -23.97 -2.98
N ARG A 36 5.94 -25.25 -2.83
CA ARG A 36 7.20 -25.83 -3.31
C ARG A 36 7.34 -25.59 -4.81
N ASP A 37 8.50 -25.12 -5.22
CA ASP A 37 8.86 -24.78 -6.62
C ASP A 37 8.01 -23.68 -7.27
N VAL A 38 7.14 -23.00 -6.49
CA VAL A 38 6.37 -21.85 -6.97
C VAL A 38 7.25 -20.61 -7.00
N LYS A 39 7.28 -19.93 -8.14
CA LYS A 39 8.11 -18.72 -8.35
C LYS A 39 7.38 -17.42 -8.03
N ILE A 40 6.06 -17.39 -8.16
CA ILE A 40 5.23 -16.21 -7.96
C ILE A 40 4.05 -16.62 -7.08
N VAL A 41 3.90 -15.94 -5.94
CA VAL A 41 2.80 -16.17 -5.00
C VAL A 41 1.93 -14.91 -4.99
N GLY A 42 0.65 -15.06 -5.33
CA GLY A 42 -0.32 -13.98 -5.22
C GLY A 42 -0.87 -13.89 -3.80
N LEU A 43 -0.76 -12.72 -3.17
CA LEU A 43 -1.30 -12.45 -1.83
C LEU A 43 -2.44 -11.43 -1.90
N GLY A 44 -3.64 -11.92 -2.19
CA GLY A 44 -4.86 -11.10 -2.22
C GLY A 44 -5.35 -10.69 -0.83
N GLU A 45 -6.25 -9.72 -0.77
CA GLU A 45 -7.07 -9.38 0.40
C GLU A 45 -8.53 -9.28 0.00
N SER A 46 -9.44 -9.60 0.92
CA SER A 46 -10.88 -9.50 0.63
C SER A 46 -11.36 -8.05 0.60
N THR A 47 -10.70 -7.17 1.34
CA THR A 47 -11.01 -5.75 1.45
C THR A 47 -9.74 -4.94 1.67
N HIS A 48 -9.71 -3.73 1.14
CA HIS A 48 -8.68 -2.77 1.47
C HIS A 48 -8.90 -2.14 2.85
N GLY A 49 -7.80 -1.88 3.57
CA GLY A 49 -7.84 -1.17 4.86
C GLY A 49 -8.14 -2.04 6.08
N THR A 50 -8.22 -3.36 5.93
CA THR A 50 -8.34 -4.30 7.05
C THR A 50 -6.97 -4.60 7.63
N ARG A 51 -6.72 -4.13 8.86
CA ARG A 51 -5.48 -4.29 9.60
C ARG A 51 -4.98 -5.74 9.63
N GLU A 52 -5.87 -6.68 9.91
CA GLU A 52 -5.57 -8.11 10.04
C GLU A 52 -4.99 -8.70 8.75
N PHE A 53 -5.46 -8.24 7.58
CA PHE A 53 -4.91 -8.67 6.30
C PHE A 53 -3.48 -8.19 6.10
N PHE A 54 -3.17 -6.93 6.45
CA PHE A 54 -1.80 -6.43 6.36
C PHE A 54 -0.86 -7.17 7.31
N ARG A 55 -1.30 -7.41 8.55
CA ARG A 55 -0.49 -8.14 9.54
C ARG A 55 -0.20 -9.57 9.09
N LEU A 56 -1.23 -10.28 8.61
CA LEU A 56 -1.04 -11.63 8.06
C LEU A 56 -0.15 -11.63 6.81
N LYS A 57 -0.37 -10.71 5.86
CA LYS A 57 0.46 -10.60 4.66
C LYS A 57 1.90 -10.28 5.00
N HIS A 58 2.15 -9.40 5.96
CA HIS A 58 3.48 -9.11 6.46
C HIS A 58 4.12 -10.39 6.99
N ARG A 59 3.45 -11.11 7.91
CA ARG A 59 3.95 -12.37 8.46
C ARG A 59 4.25 -13.42 7.39
N VAL A 60 3.35 -13.59 6.41
CA VAL A 60 3.55 -14.50 5.27
C VAL A 60 4.71 -14.04 4.39
N LEU A 61 4.85 -12.73 4.14
CA LEU A 61 5.99 -12.17 3.42
C LEU A 61 7.31 -12.53 4.11
N GLU A 62 7.39 -12.41 5.44
CA GLU A 62 8.61 -12.79 6.16
C GLU A 62 8.97 -14.26 5.94
N PHE A 63 8.00 -15.16 6.06
CA PHE A 63 8.18 -16.58 5.80
C PHE A 63 8.60 -16.84 4.34
N LEU A 64 7.94 -16.22 3.36
CA LEU A 64 8.27 -16.38 1.95
C LEU A 64 9.70 -15.89 1.63
N VAL A 65 10.13 -14.79 2.24
CA VAL A 65 11.46 -14.23 2.05
C VAL A 65 12.53 -15.08 2.75
N ARG A 66 12.35 -15.35 4.05
CA ARG A 66 13.37 -16.01 4.88
C ARG A 66 13.49 -17.49 4.59
N ASP A 67 12.37 -18.17 4.39
CA ASP A 67 12.30 -19.63 4.36
C ASP A 67 12.03 -20.20 2.97
N MET A 68 11.41 -19.42 2.07
CA MET A 68 11.09 -19.85 0.70
C MET A 68 11.94 -19.13 -0.36
N GLY A 69 12.76 -18.15 0.03
CA GLY A 69 13.74 -17.50 -0.83
C GLY A 69 13.16 -16.49 -1.82
N CYS A 70 11.94 -15.99 -1.61
CA CYS A 70 11.38 -14.89 -2.38
C CYS A 70 12.21 -13.60 -2.19
N THR A 71 12.45 -12.87 -3.28
CA THR A 71 13.30 -11.67 -3.28
C THR A 71 12.61 -10.42 -3.85
N VAL A 72 11.31 -10.48 -4.15
CA VAL A 72 10.56 -9.35 -4.69
C VAL A 72 9.18 -9.29 -4.05
N LEU A 73 8.83 -8.14 -3.51
CA LEU A 73 7.45 -7.77 -3.19
C LEU A 73 6.92 -6.91 -4.33
N ALA A 74 6.03 -7.50 -5.14
CA ALA A 74 5.30 -6.78 -6.19
C ALA A 74 3.98 -6.26 -5.63
N MET A 75 3.85 -4.95 -5.50
CA MET A 75 2.71 -4.25 -4.90
C MET A 75 1.78 -3.68 -5.96
N GLU A 76 0.48 -3.77 -5.70
CA GLU A 76 -0.59 -3.02 -6.40
C GLU A 76 -0.47 -1.51 -6.08
N ALA A 77 0.62 -0.92 -6.55
CA ALA A 77 1.00 0.47 -6.36
C ALA A 77 1.77 0.97 -7.58
N GLY A 78 1.84 2.29 -7.75
CA GLY A 78 2.51 2.91 -8.88
C GLY A 78 3.99 2.53 -8.97
N GLU A 79 4.47 2.10 -10.15
CA GLU A 79 5.87 1.70 -10.38
C GLU A 79 6.86 2.79 -9.96
N SER A 80 6.63 4.02 -10.38
CA SER A 80 7.53 5.15 -10.14
C SER A 80 7.54 5.60 -8.67
N ALA A 81 6.41 5.51 -7.97
CA ALA A 81 6.34 5.73 -6.53
C ALA A 81 7.08 4.62 -5.76
N ALA A 82 6.89 3.37 -6.18
CA ALA A 82 7.52 2.20 -5.59
C ALA A 82 9.06 2.21 -5.73
N ARG A 83 9.61 2.79 -6.81
CA ARG A 83 11.08 2.98 -6.95
C ARG A 83 11.70 3.75 -5.79
N ALA A 84 11.00 4.77 -5.28
CA ALA A 84 11.52 5.55 -4.16
C ALA A 84 11.49 4.72 -2.85
N VAL A 85 10.47 3.88 -2.66
CA VAL A 85 10.43 2.90 -1.56
C VAL A 85 11.52 1.85 -1.70
N ASP A 86 11.78 1.34 -2.90
CA ASP A 86 12.86 0.39 -3.17
C ASP A 86 14.25 0.99 -2.86
N ALA A 87 14.46 2.26 -3.20
CA ALA A 87 15.68 2.99 -2.84
C ALA A 87 15.84 3.11 -1.32
N TYR A 88 14.76 3.34 -0.57
CA TYR A 88 14.78 3.27 0.89
C TYR A 88 15.11 1.85 1.37
N VAL A 89 14.39 0.84 0.90
CA VAL A 89 14.55 -0.57 1.31
C VAL A 89 15.97 -1.10 1.04
N CYS A 90 16.57 -0.72 -0.09
CA CYS A 90 17.91 -1.17 -0.49
C CYS A 90 19.04 -0.32 0.08
N HIS A 91 18.84 1.00 0.22
CA HIS A 91 19.93 1.96 0.45
C HIS A 91 19.67 2.95 1.60
N GLY A 92 18.46 2.96 2.19
CA GLY A 92 18.08 3.88 3.26
C GLY A 92 17.85 5.32 2.80
N VAL A 93 17.55 5.53 1.51
CA VAL A 93 17.34 6.87 0.94
C VAL A 93 15.89 7.32 1.14
N GLY A 94 15.69 8.44 1.84
CA GLY A 94 14.38 9.07 2.04
C GLY A 94 13.72 8.75 3.38
N ASP A 95 12.58 9.39 3.65
CA ASP A 95 11.76 9.19 4.85
C ASP A 95 10.65 8.17 4.55
N PRO A 96 10.67 6.98 5.17
CA PRO A 96 9.75 5.89 4.82
C PRO A 96 8.29 6.27 5.03
N THR A 97 7.97 7.10 6.03
CA THR A 97 6.60 7.58 6.28
C THR A 97 6.07 8.36 5.07
N ARG A 98 6.89 9.27 4.52
CA ARG A 98 6.53 10.07 3.35
C ARG A 98 6.48 9.24 2.07
N LEU A 99 7.36 8.26 1.95
CA LEU A 99 7.41 7.38 0.77
C LEU A 99 6.18 6.47 0.70
N VAL A 100 5.82 5.84 1.81
CA VAL A 100 4.61 5.01 1.92
C VAL A 100 3.35 5.86 1.64
N ALA A 101 3.29 7.08 2.18
CA ALA A 101 2.18 8.00 1.91
C ALA A 101 1.98 8.32 0.41
N ARG A 102 3.05 8.19 -0.39
CA ARG A 102 3.09 8.49 -1.82
C ARG A 102 2.91 7.29 -2.74
N LEU A 103 2.67 6.08 -2.22
CA LEU A 103 2.40 4.87 -3.02
C LEU A 103 1.14 4.93 -3.91
N GLY A 104 0.40 6.04 -3.86
CA GLY A 104 -0.66 6.37 -4.83
C GLY A 104 -2.06 6.12 -4.28
N PHE A 105 -2.28 5.01 -3.59
CA PHE A 105 -3.58 4.66 -3.04
C PHE A 105 -3.64 4.86 -1.52
N TRP A 106 -4.79 5.33 -1.02
CA TRP A 106 -4.95 5.65 0.42
C TRP A 106 -4.80 4.40 1.29
N THR A 107 -5.08 3.23 0.73
CA THR A 107 -5.05 1.91 1.38
C THR A 107 -3.65 1.51 1.82
N TRP A 108 -2.61 2.09 1.20
CA TRP A 108 -1.21 1.87 1.53
C TRP A 108 -0.70 2.85 2.57
N ARG A 109 -1.47 3.90 2.91
CA ARG A 109 -1.08 4.93 3.88
C ARG A 109 -1.40 4.48 5.31
N THR A 110 -0.81 3.36 5.71
CA THR A 110 -1.09 2.71 7.00
C THR A 110 0.20 2.46 7.77
N GLU A 111 0.07 2.31 9.10
CA GLU A 111 1.17 1.89 9.96
C GLU A 111 1.67 0.50 9.56
N GLU A 112 0.77 -0.42 9.18
CA GLU A 112 1.17 -1.77 8.78
C GLU A 112 1.99 -1.81 7.49
N MET A 113 1.74 -0.90 6.54
CA MET A 113 2.57 -0.80 5.33
C MET A 113 3.94 -0.19 5.63
N LEU A 114 4.00 0.77 6.55
CA LEU A 114 5.27 1.29 7.06
C LEU A 114 6.07 0.18 7.74
N ASP A 115 5.44 -0.62 8.60
CA ASP A 115 6.07 -1.76 9.27
C ASP A 115 6.68 -2.76 8.25
N ILE A 116 5.97 -3.06 7.16
CA ILE A 116 6.48 -3.92 6.07
C ILE A 116 7.74 -3.31 5.45
N VAL A 117 7.69 -2.03 5.09
CA VAL A 117 8.81 -1.33 4.43
C VAL A 117 10.04 -1.24 5.33
N GLU A 118 9.86 -0.94 6.61
CA GLU A 118 10.94 -0.89 7.61
C GLU A 118 11.51 -2.28 7.91
N TRP A 119 10.66 -3.30 7.97
CA TRP A 119 11.09 -4.69 8.09
C TRP A 119 11.93 -5.11 6.88
N MET A 120 11.49 -4.81 5.66
CA MET A 120 12.26 -5.12 4.43
C MET A 120 13.63 -4.46 4.47
N ARG A 121 13.72 -3.20 4.91
CA ARG A 121 14.99 -2.50 5.11
C ARG A 121 15.88 -3.21 6.12
N THR A 122 15.31 -3.61 7.25
CA THR A 122 16.02 -4.32 8.33
C THR A 122 16.54 -5.68 7.87
N HIS A 123 15.72 -6.45 7.15
CA HIS A 123 16.14 -7.71 6.53
C HIS A 123 17.29 -7.48 5.54
N ASN A 124 17.18 -6.48 4.68
CA ASN A 124 18.18 -6.15 3.66
C ASN A 124 19.55 -5.71 4.20
N LEU A 125 19.62 -5.27 5.46
CA LEU A 125 20.90 -4.99 6.14
C LEU A 125 21.69 -6.27 6.43
N GLY A 126 21.00 -7.39 6.64
CA GLY A 126 21.61 -8.67 7.02
C GLY A 126 21.93 -9.61 5.85
N VAL A 127 21.62 -9.23 4.60
CA VAL A 127 21.80 -10.09 3.42
C VAL A 127 22.67 -9.44 2.33
N PRO A 128 23.37 -10.24 1.51
CA PRO A 128 24.11 -9.76 0.34
C PRO A 128 23.24 -8.98 -0.65
N ALA A 129 23.85 -8.06 -1.41
CA ALA A 129 23.14 -7.14 -2.28
C ALA A 129 22.29 -7.84 -3.37
N ASP A 130 22.74 -8.98 -3.88
CA ASP A 130 22.06 -9.82 -4.87
C ASP A 130 20.89 -10.64 -4.28
N ARG A 131 20.79 -10.72 -2.95
CA ARG A 131 19.71 -11.41 -2.22
C ARG A 131 18.74 -10.47 -1.51
N ARG A 132 18.97 -9.15 -1.58
CA ARG A 132 18.07 -8.15 -1.01
C ARG A 132 16.68 -8.26 -1.62
N VAL A 133 15.66 -8.16 -0.78
CA VAL A 133 14.28 -8.06 -1.23
C VAL A 133 14.08 -6.70 -1.90
N ARG A 134 13.49 -6.72 -3.10
CA ARG A 134 13.12 -5.54 -3.88
C ARG A 134 11.66 -5.19 -3.67
N PHE A 135 11.36 -3.90 -3.68
CA PHE A 135 10.00 -3.38 -3.66
C PHE A 135 9.64 -2.90 -5.07
N VAL A 136 8.62 -3.48 -5.70
CA VAL A 136 8.26 -3.17 -7.09
C VAL A 136 6.78 -2.82 -7.15
N GLY A 137 6.43 -1.71 -7.80
CA GLY A 137 5.04 -1.36 -8.09
C GLY A 137 4.62 -1.89 -9.45
N ILE A 138 3.41 -2.44 -9.56
CA ILE A 138 2.88 -3.02 -10.81
C ILE A 138 1.60 -2.34 -11.32
N ASP A 139 1.14 -1.26 -10.66
CA ASP A 139 -0.11 -0.60 -10.99
C ASP A 139 0.10 0.64 -11.89
N PRO A 140 -0.56 0.74 -13.07
CA PRO A 140 -0.47 1.89 -13.96
C PRO A 140 -1.48 3.03 -13.68
N GLN A 141 -2.21 3.02 -12.56
CA GLN A 141 -3.30 3.99 -12.31
C GLN A 141 -2.88 5.46 -12.14
N LEU A 142 -1.72 5.73 -11.55
CA LEU A 142 -1.25 7.10 -11.29
C LEU A 142 0.11 7.34 -11.92
N SER A 143 0.18 8.35 -12.80
CA SER A 143 1.36 8.58 -13.66
C SER A 143 2.19 9.81 -13.27
N ALA A 144 1.80 10.58 -12.26
CA ALA A 144 2.50 11.82 -11.85
C ALA A 144 4.00 11.61 -11.61
N ASP A 145 4.35 10.61 -10.80
CA ASP A 145 5.75 10.28 -10.50
C ASP A 145 6.48 9.72 -11.74
N SER A 146 5.78 9.03 -12.63
CA SER A 146 6.34 8.52 -13.88
C SER A 146 6.65 9.64 -14.87
N VAL A 147 5.77 10.64 -14.99
CA VAL A 147 5.97 11.84 -15.81
C VAL A 147 7.16 12.64 -15.26
N ALA A 148 7.26 12.81 -13.95
CA ALA A 148 8.40 13.48 -13.32
C ALA A 148 9.73 12.74 -13.54
N ALA A 149 9.73 11.41 -13.41
CA ALA A 149 10.89 10.57 -13.67
C ALA A 149 11.34 10.65 -15.14
N LEU A 150 10.39 10.60 -16.09
CA LEU A 150 10.67 10.75 -17.52
C LEU A 150 11.24 12.12 -17.85
N GLY A 151 10.65 13.20 -17.32
CA GLY A 151 11.15 14.55 -17.52
C GLY A 151 12.58 14.74 -17.00
N SER A 152 12.87 14.19 -15.82
CA SER A 152 14.23 14.21 -15.24
C SER A 152 15.24 13.46 -16.12
N TYR A 153 14.84 12.30 -16.66
CA TYR A 153 15.69 11.52 -17.56
C TYR A 153 15.92 12.24 -18.89
N LEU A 154 14.88 12.75 -19.54
CA LEU A 154 15.00 13.49 -20.80
C LEU A 154 15.85 14.75 -20.65
N GLY A 155 15.73 15.48 -19.53
CA GLY A 155 16.61 16.62 -19.24
C GLY A 155 18.10 16.26 -19.22
N GLN A 156 18.45 15.01 -18.93
CA GLN A 156 19.84 14.53 -18.92
C GLN A 156 20.30 14.03 -20.30
N VAL A 157 19.44 13.31 -21.02
CA VAL A 157 19.86 12.56 -22.24
C VAL A 157 19.41 13.20 -23.56
N ALA A 158 18.37 14.04 -23.52
CA ALA A 158 17.73 14.65 -24.69
C ALA A 158 17.06 15.98 -24.31
N PRO A 159 17.82 16.99 -23.84
CA PRO A 159 17.27 18.25 -23.35
C PRO A 159 16.44 19.01 -24.40
N GLU A 160 16.71 18.80 -25.70
CA GLU A 160 15.92 19.33 -26.81
C GLU A 160 14.47 18.83 -26.82
N ARG A 161 14.19 17.70 -26.16
CA ARG A 161 12.86 17.11 -26.02
C ARG A 161 12.13 17.54 -24.75
N ALA A 162 12.70 18.42 -23.93
CA ALA A 162 12.07 18.85 -22.69
C ALA A 162 10.69 19.50 -22.91
N ALA A 163 10.49 20.17 -24.06
CA ALA A 163 9.21 20.77 -24.43
C ALA A 163 8.09 19.73 -24.63
N ASP A 164 8.43 18.51 -25.07
CA ASP A 164 7.45 17.42 -25.27
C ASP A 164 6.75 17.02 -23.96
N MET A 165 7.35 17.32 -22.80
CA MET A 165 6.76 17.00 -21.49
C MET A 165 5.45 17.72 -21.22
N ALA A 166 5.19 18.86 -21.88
CA ALA A 166 3.93 19.58 -21.78
C ALA A 166 2.73 18.71 -22.21
N GLU A 167 2.91 17.85 -23.22
CA GLU A 167 1.87 16.94 -23.72
C GLU A 167 1.50 15.85 -22.69
N LEU A 168 2.40 15.56 -21.74
CA LEU A 168 2.20 14.55 -20.70
C LEU A 168 1.64 15.12 -19.40
N GLU A 169 1.48 16.45 -19.29
CA GLU A 169 0.97 17.11 -18.09
C GLU A 169 -0.43 16.60 -17.70
N VAL A 170 -1.25 16.26 -18.71
CA VAL A 170 -2.57 15.65 -18.51
C VAL A 170 -2.49 14.34 -17.72
N LEU A 171 -1.49 13.49 -18.01
CA LEU A 171 -1.29 12.21 -17.33
C LEU A 171 -0.78 12.39 -15.89
N ALA A 172 -0.05 13.48 -15.63
CA ALA A 172 0.42 13.77 -14.28
C ALA A 172 -0.72 14.20 -13.33
N ARG A 173 -1.84 14.67 -13.89
CA ARG A 173 -2.99 15.15 -13.12
C ARG A 173 -4.19 14.22 -13.17
N ALA A 174 -4.27 13.36 -14.18
CA ALA A 174 -5.36 12.42 -14.34
C ALA A 174 -5.46 11.48 -13.13
N ARG A 175 -6.69 11.31 -12.63
CA ARG A 175 -7.04 10.36 -11.55
C ARG A 175 -8.14 9.40 -12.00
N PRO A 176 -7.87 8.55 -13.00
CA PRO A 176 -8.88 7.61 -13.48
C PRO A 176 -9.27 6.66 -12.35
N GLY A 177 -10.57 6.51 -12.09
CA GLY A 177 -11.09 5.54 -11.12
C GLY A 177 -10.96 5.91 -9.64
N THR A 178 -10.54 7.13 -9.28
CA THR A 178 -10.42 7.52 -7.85
C THR A 178 -11.75 7.89 -7.18
N GLY A 179 -12.87 7.85 -7.92
CA GLY A 179 -14.20 8.12 -7.39
C GLY A 179 -15.21 7.09 -7.93
N PRO A 180 -16.31 6.86 -7.21
CA PRO A 180 -17.42 6.06 -7.73
C PRO A 180 -17.91 6.69 -9.03
N ASP A 181 -17.99 5.90 -10.10
CA ASP A 181 -18.68 6.30 -11.33
C ASP A 181 -20.17 6.06 -11.13
N PRO A 182 -20.98 7.09 -10.85
CA PRO A 182 -22.41 6.91 -10.56
C PRO A 182 -23.19 6.45 -11.79
N GLU A 183 -22.66 6.66 -13.00
CA GLU A 183 -23.32 6.26 -14.24
C GLU A 183 -23.05 4.79 -14.56
N GLN A 184 -21.88 4.25 -14.17
CA GLN A 184 -21.41 2.90 -14.49
C GLN A 184 -21.58 2.54 -15.99
N THR A 185 -21.47 3.54 -16.87
CA THR A 185 -21.68 3.37 -18.30
C THR A 185 -20.35 3.15 -19.01
N ARG A 186 -20.35 2.25 -20.00
CA ARG A 186 -19.17 2.04 -20.86
C ARG A 186 -18.89 3.32 -21.63
N THR A 187 -17.77 3.95 -21.32
CA THR A 187 -17.35 5.22 -21.90
C THR A 187 -16.09 5.00 -22.75
N ALA A 188 -15.92 5.78 -23.82
CA ALA A 188 -14.70 5.72 -24.62
C ALA A 188 -13.47 6.12 -23.76
N PRO A 189 -12.31 5.47 -23.92
CA PRO A 189 -11.11 5.77 -23.13
C PRO A 189 -10.70 7.25 -23.15
N THR A 190 -10.89 7.93 -24.28
CA THR A 190 -10.60 9.36 -24.45
C THR A 190 -11.49 10.26 -23.59
N ASP A 191 -12.75 9.88 -23.38
CA ASP A 191 -13.68 10.65 -22.57
C ASP A 191 -13.45 10.42 -21.07
N LEU A 192 -12.96 9.23 -20.69
CA LEU A 192 -12.53 8.93 -19.32
C LEU A 192 -11.36 9.79 -18.88
N LEU A 193 -10.35 9.99 -19.75
CA LEU A 193 -9.22 10.85 -19.46
C LEU A 193 -9.66 12.31 -19.25
N ARG A 194 -10.60 12.81 -20.06
CA ARG A 194 -11.17 14.16 -19.87
C ARG A 194 -11.88 14.31 -18.53
N ARG A 195 -12.67 13.32 -18.11
CA ARG A 195 -13.36 13.30 -16.80
C ARG A 195 -12.37 13.23 -15.64
N ALA A 196 -11.30 12.43 -15.77
CA ALA A 196 -10.30 12.18 -14.73
C ALA A 196 -9.36 13.37 -14.44
N CYS A 197 -9.33 14.38 -15.31
CA CYS A 197 -8.50 15.58 -15.16
C CYS A 197 -9.23 16.74 -14.45
N ILE A 198 -10.50 16.59 -14.07
CA ILE A 198 -11.23 17.61 -13.32
C ILE A 198 -10.73 17.58 -11.85
N PRO A 199 -10.25 18.71 -11.30
CA PRO A 199 -9.79 18.75 -9.91
C PRO A 199 -10.94 18.38 -8.95
N PRO A 200 -10.66 17.73 -7.81
CA PRO A 200 -11.70 17.49 -6.81
C PRO A 200 -12.27 18.83 -6.35
N GLU A 201 -13.60 18.92 -6.27
CA GLU A 201 -14.29 20.01 -5.57
C GLU A 201 -13.67 20.18 -4.17
N PRO A 202 -13.44 21.42 -3.71
CA PRO A 202 -12.93 21.65 -2.36
C PRO A 202 -13.87 20.97 -1.35
N SER A 203 -13.29 20.27 -0.38
CA SER A 203 -14.07 19.62 0.67
C SER A 203 -14.96 20.67 1.36
N PRO A 204 -16.26 20.39 1.58
CA PRO A 204 -17.12 21.31 2.30
C PRO A 204 -16.52 21.58 3.69
N PRO A 205 -16.61 22.82 4.20
CA PRO A 205 -16.08 23.15 5.51
C PRO A 205 -16.68 22.22 6.57
N PRO A 206 -15.91 21.86 7.62
CA PRO A 206 -16.44 21.02 8.69
C PRO A 206 -17.74 21.62 9.22
N ARG A 207 -18.80 20.82 9.28
CA ARG A 207 -20.07 21.26 9.86
C ARG A 207 -19.78 21.70 11.29
N MET A 208 -19.98 22.99 11.58
CA MET A 208 -19.96 23.45 12.97
C MET A 208 -20.96 22.61 13.76
N PRO A 209 -20.57 22.10 14.94
CA PRO A 209 -21.54 21.47 15.82
C PRO A 209 -22.63 22.50 16.13
N PRO A 210 -23.91 22.07 16.23
CA PRO A 210 -24.97 22.96 16.65
C PRO A 210 -24.57 23.59 17.99
N SER A 211 -24.77 24.90 18.13
CA SER A 211 -24.58 25.62 19.38
C SER A 211 -25.57 25.10 20.43
N GLY A 212 -25.20 24.00 21.07
CA GLY A 212 -25.85 23.50 22.28
C GLY A 212 -25.51 24.41 23.47
N PRO A 213 -26.40 24.50 24.48
CA PRO A 213 -26.16 25.33 25.64
C PRO A 213 -24.89 24.88 26.37
N ALA A 214 -24.08 25.86 26.79
CA ALA A 214 -22.84 25.62 27.51
C ALA A 214 -23.09 24.78 28.78
N PRO A 215 -22.24 23.79 29.09
CA PRO A 215 -22.37 23.02 30.32
C PRO A 215 -22.11 23.93 31.54
N PRO A 216 -22.78 23.67 32.68
CA PRO A 216 -22.59 24.49 33.87
C PRO A 216 -21.16 24.36 34.41
N PHE A 217 -20.56 25.52 34.68
CA PHE A 217 -19.25 25.69 35.27
C PHE A 217 -19.14 24.92 36.59
N ARG A 218 -18.29 23.87 36.66
CA ARG A 218 -17.90 23.26 37.94
C ARG A 218 -16.72 24.04 38.50
N GLY A 219 -16.93 24.69 39.65
CA GLY A 219 -15.90 25.42 40.40
C GLY A 219 -14.77 24.51 40.92
N PRO A 220 -13.67 25.10 41.43
CA PRO A 220 -12.43 24.39 41.66
C PRO A 220 -12.50 23.42 42.84
N PHE A 221 -11.95 22.23 42.62
CA PHE A 221 -11.65 21.23 43.64
C PHE A 221 -10.79 21.84 44.76
N ARG A 222 -11.31 21.85 45.99
CA ARG A 222 -10.49 22.03 47.19
C ARG A 222 -10.03 20.64 47.64
N GLY A 223 -8.71 20.42 47.56
CA GLY A 223 -8.06 19.31 48.24
C GLY A 223 -8.04 19.55 49.76
N GLY A 224 -8.26 18.48 50.52
CA GLY A 224 -8.13 18.45 51.96
C GLY A 224 -8.08 17.01 52.45
N HIS A 225 -6.86 16.53 52.73
CA HIS A 225 -6.57 15.51 53.74
C HIS A 225 -6.60 16.18 55.12
N PRO A 226 -6.76 15.45 56.26
CA PRO A 226 -6.32 14.09 56.55
C PRO A 226 -7.42 13.03 56.43
#